data_AF-A0A4Y8C8D5-F1
#
_entry.id   AF-A0A4Y8C8D5-F1
#
_cell.length_a   1.000
_cell.length_b   1.000
_cell.length_c   1.000
_cell.angle_alpha   90.00
_cell.angle_beta   90.00
_cell.angle_gamma   90.00
#
_symmetry.space_group_name_H-M   'P 1'
#
loop_
_entity.id
_entity.type
_entity.pdbx_description
1 polymer ?
#
loop_
_entity_poly.entity_id
_entity_poly.type
_entity_poly.pdbx_seq_one_letter_code
_entity_poly.pdbx_strand_id
1 'polypeptide(L)'
;LSDKIGRKKTMLIGLIIFIIGSLICSFAENIYTMLLGRMLQGAGAIGAVATAMISDFITEENRGKAMAVMGSFIGLSFAASMVISPLMSAKWGLSSLFDLSAALSLLCIILLYTVVPKENKITHENE
;
A
#
# COMPACT_ATOMS: atom_id res chain seq x y z
N LEU A 1 -4.80 7.44 -14.36
CA LEU A 1 -5.94 7.71 -13.44
C LEU A 1 -5.50 8.56 -12.27
N SER A 2 -4.40 8.19 -11.60
CA SER A 2 -3.86 8.93 -10.46
C SER A 2 -3.61 10.41 -10.74
N ASP A 3 -3.08 10.76 -11.91
CA ASP A 3 -2.74 12.15 -12.23
C ASP A 3 -3.99 13.02 -12.46
N LYS A 4 -5.12 12.42 -12.85
CA LYS A 4 -6.40 13.13 -13.04
C LYS A 4 -7.20 13.27 -11.75
N ILE A 5 -7.13 12.31 -10.84
CA ILE A 5 -7.91 12.27 -9.59
C ILE A 5 -7.13 12.90 -8.41
N GLY A 6 -5.81 13.01 -8.53
CA GLY A 6 -4.86 13.36 -7.47
C GLY A 6 -4.27 12.11 -6.83
N ARG A 7 -2.95 12.13 -6.54
CA ARG A 7 -2.24 10.92 -6.08
C ARG A 7 -2.70 10.50 -4.69
N LYS A 8 -2.87 11.45 -3.77
CA LYS A 8 -3.32 11.19 -2.40
C LYS A 8 -4.69 10.51 -2.34
N LYS A 9 -5.65 10.95 -3.17
CA LYS A 9 -6.97 10.31 -3.27
C LYS A 9 -6.88 8.90 -3.87
N THR A 10 -6.03 8.72 -4.88
CA THR A 10 -5.85 7.41 -5.52
C THR A 10 -5.19 6.41 -4.58
N MET A 11 -4.19 6.82 -3.79
CA MET A 11 -3.61 5.99 -2.73
C MET A 11 -4.64 5.60 -1.68
N LEU A 12 -5.47 6.55 -1.23
CA LEU A 12 -6.54 6.26 -0.26
C LEU A 12 -7.49 5.18 -0.79
N ILE A 13 -8.00 5.34 -2.02
CA ILE A 13 -8.95 4.39 -2.61
C ILE A 13 -8.30 3.00 -2.71
N GLY A 14 -7.07 2.91 -3.20
CA GLY A 14 -6.34 1.64 -3.29
C GLY A 14 -6.15 0.98 -1.92
N LEU A 15 -5.74 1.75 -0.91
CA LEU A 15 -5.56 1.27 0.47
C LEU A 15 -6.88 0.79 1.09
N ILE A 16 -8.00 1.47 0.86
CA ILE A 16 -9.32 1.04 1.34
C ILE A 16 -9.71 -0.29 0.70
N ILE A 17 -9.55 -0.43 -0.62
CA ILE A 17 -9.84 -1.69 -1.34
C ILE A 17 -8.94 -2.81 -0.80
N PHE A 18 -7.67 -2.51 -0.54
CA PHE A 18 -6.72 -3.46 0.03
C PHE A 18 -7.17 -3.94 1.42
N ILE A 19 -7.54 -3.02 2.31
CA ILE A 19 -8.04 -3.33 3.66
C ILE A 19 -9.29 -4.22 3.58
N ILE A 20 -10.25 -3.89 2.71
CA ILE A 20 -11.47 -4.69 2.53
C ILE A 20 -11.10 -6.11 2.08
N GLY A 21 -10.19 -6.24 1.11
CA GLY A 21 -9.72 -7.54 0.65
C GLY A 21 -8.99 -8.34 1.74
N SER A 22 -8.19 -7.69 2.58
CA SER A 22 -7.52 -8.32 3.72
C SER A 22 -8.52 -8.79 4.78
N LEU A 23 -9.54 -7.99 5.12
CA LEU A 23 -10.59 -8.39 6.06
C LEU A 23 -11.38 -9.60 5.53
N ILE A 24 -11.73 -9.62 4.24
CA ILE A 24 -12.38 -10.79 3.61
C ILE A 24 -11.52 -12.04 3.73
N CYS A 25 -10.20 -11.92 3.52
CA CYS A 25 -9.29 -13.05 3.71
C CYS A 25 -9.16 -13.49 5.17
N SER A 26 -9.24 -12.56 6.14
CA SER A 26 -9.15 -12.90 7.57
C SER A 26 -10.32 -13.78 8.04
N PHE A 27 -11.53 -13.48 7.56
CA PHE A 27 -12.75 -14.26 7.85
C PHE A 27 -13.01 -15.39 6.85
N ALA A 28 -12.05 -15.72 5.97
CA ALA A 28 -12.26 -16.73 4.94
C ALA A 28 -12.20 -18.16 5.51
N GLU A 29 -13.32 -18.87 5.46
CA GLU A 29 -13.40 -20.30 5.85
C GLU A 29 -13.11 -21.26 4.68
N ASN A 30 -13.10 -20.75 3.45
CA ASN A 30 -12.85 -21.54 2.25
C ASN A 30 -11.90 -20.81 1.27
N ILE A 31 -11.33 -21.60 0.36
CA ILE A 31 -10.33 -21.09 -0.61
C ILE A 31 -10.92 -20.09 -1.61
N TYR A 32 -12.20 -20.21 -1.96
CA TYR A 32 -12.85 -19.30 -2.91
C TYR A 32 -13.03 -17.90 -2.34
N THR A 33 -13.47 -17.79 -1.08
CA THR A 33 -13.55 -16.51 -0.36
C THR A 33 -12.16 -15.89 -0.19
N MET A 34 -11.15 -16.72 0.12
CA MET A 34 -9.77 -16.24 0.20
C MET A 34 -9.26 -15.72 -1.15
N LEU A 35 -9.59 -16.39 -2.25
CA LEU A 35 -9.22 -15.96 -3.60
C LEU A 35 -9.86 -14.62 -3.96
N LEU A 36 -11.16 -14.44 -3.67
CA LEU A 36 -11.84 -13.16 -3.87
C LEU A 36 -11.18 -12.02 -3.09
N GLY A 37 -10.85 -12.24 -1.81
CA GLY A 37 -10.13 -11.25 -1.01
C GLY A 37 -8.73 -10.93 -1.55
N ARG A 38 -8.02 -11.90 -2.14
CA ARG A 38 -6.73 -11.68 -2.82
C ARG A 38 -6.87 -10.88 -4.11
N MET A 39 -7.91 -11.14 -4.89
CA MET A 39 -8.21 -10.36 -6.09
C MET A 39 -8.48 -8.89 -5.73
N LEU A 40 -9.22 -8.65 -4.65
CA LEU A 40 -9.45 -7.29 -4.14
C LEU A 40 -8.15 -6.63 -3.67
N GLN A 41 -7.33 -7.33 -2.87
CA GLN A 41 -6.01 -6.80 -2.48
C GLN A 41 -5.14 -6.45 -3.70
N GLY A 42 -5.14 -7.29 -4.74
CA GLY A 42 -4.44 -7.00 -5.99
C GLY A 42 -5.00 -5.78 -6.73
N ALA A 43 -6.32 -5.63 -6.79
CA ALA A 43 -6.97 -4.47 -7.39
C ALA A 43 -6.66 -3.16 -6.65
N GLY A 44 -6.43 -3.25 -5.33
CA GLY A 44 -6.01 -2.13 -4.48
C GLY A 44 -4.52 -1.76 -4.56
N ALA A 45 -3.76 -2.29 -5.51
CA ALA A 45 -2.32 -2.05 -5.61
C ALA A 45 -1.97 -0.56 -5.85
N ILE A 46 -1.17 0.03 -4.96
CA ILE A 46 -0.76 1.44 -4.99
C ILE A 46 0.70 1.67 -5.40
N GLY A 47 1.43 0.62 -5.77
CA GLY A 47 2.89 0.70 -6.01
C GLY A 47 3.31 1.76 -7.04
N ALA A 48 2.62 1.81 -8.18
CA ALA A 48 2.88 2.80 -9.23
C ALA A 48 2.52 4.23 -8.80
N VAL A 49 1.52 4.39 -7.93
CA VAL A 49 1.13 5.71 -7.40
C VAL A 49 2.15 6.20 -6.38
N ALA A 50 2.68 5.29 -5.54
CA ALA A 50 3.70 5.59 -4.56
C ALA A 50 5.02 6.04 -5.22
N THR A 51 5.49 5.32 -6.26
CA THR A 51 6.70 5.72 -6.99
C THR A 51 6.52 7.07 -7.67
N ALA A 52 5.37 7.32 -8.27
CA ALA A 52 5.07 8.60 -8.91
C ALA A 52 4.97 9.75 -7.89
N MET A 53 4.37 9.50 -6.71
CA MET A 53 4.31 10.50 -5.63
C MET A 53 5.71 10.85 -5.09
N ILE A 54 6.62 9.88 -4.96
CA ILE A 54 8.01 10.17 -4.58
C ILE A 54 8.68 11.06 -5.62
N SER A 55 8.49 10.78 -6.92
CA SER A 55 9.07 11.58 -8.00
C SER A 55 8.55 13.02 -8.05
N ASP A 56 7.33 13.28 -7.57
CA ASP A 56 6.75 14.63 -7.51
C ASP A 56 7.35 15.48 -6.38
N PHE A 57 7.75 14.86 -5.26
CA PHE A 57 8.30 15.58 -4.10
C PHE A 57 9.82 15.65 -4.07
N ILE A 58 10.51 14.86 -4.90
CA ILE A 58 11.97 14.75 -4.91
C ILE A 58 12.54 15.33 -6.21
N THR A 59 13.60 16.12 -6.08
CA THR A 59 14.35 16.68 -7.22
C THR A 59 14.99 15.58 -8.07
N GLU A 60 15.12 15.80 -9.38
CA GLU A 60 15.69 14.83 -10.34
C GLU A 60 16.99 14.20 -9.87
N GLU A 61 17.92 15.02 -9.35
CA GLU A 61 19.22 14.59 -8.85
C GLU A 61 19.12 13.58 -7.67
N ASN A 62 18.09 13.74 -6.83
CA ASN A 62 17.90 12.91 -5.64
C ASN A 62 16.88 11.77 -5.86
N ARG A 63 16.23 11.69 -7.02
CA ARG A 63 15.24 10.62 -7.30
C ARG A 63 15.86 9.24 -7.21
N GLY A 64 17.06 9.04 -7.74
CA GLY A 64 17.77 7.77 -7.63
C GLY A 64 18.00 7.33 -6.18
N LYS A 65 18.40 8.26 -5.30
CA LYS A 65 18.57 8.00 -3.86
C LYS A 65 17.24 7.66 -3.19
N ALA A 66 16.17 8.40 -3.48
CA ALA A 66 14.85 8.14 -2.92
C ALA A 66 14.30 6.77 -3.36
N MET A 67 14.47 6.39 -4.63
CA MET A 67 14.07 5.07 -5.14
C MET A 67 14.93 3.95 -4.55
N ALA A 68 16.22 4.19 -4.32
CA ALA A 68 17.08 3.23 -3.62
C ALA A 68 16.58 2.98 -2.19
N VAL A 69 16.23 4.04 -1.45
CA VAL A 69 15.64 3.92 -0.10
C VAL A 69 14.33 3.13 -0.15
N MET A 70 13.42 3.43 -1.09
CA MET A 70 12.19 2.67 -1.27
C MET A 70 12.48 1.18 -1.53
N GLY A 71 13.42 0.87 -2.42
CA GLY A 71 13.85 -0.50 -2.72
C GLY A 71 14.43 -1.21 -1.49
N SER A 72 15.25 -0.53 -0.68
CA SER A 72 15.79 -1.07 0.57
C SER A 72 14.68 -1.45 1.55
N PHE A 73 13.66 -0.60 1.70
CA PHE A 73 12.51 -0.91 2.56
C PHE A 73 11.66 -2.06 2.05
N ILE A 74 11.49 -2.21 0.73
CA ILE A 74 10.80 -3.37 0.13
C ILE A 74 11.56 -4.66 0.47
N GLY A 75 12.88 -4.67 0.25
CA GLY A 75 13.73 -5.83 0.56
C GLY A 75 13.71 -6.17 2.06
N LEU A 76 13.83 -5.16 2.92
CA LEU A 76 13.76 -5.33 4.37
C LEU A 76 12.41 -5.90 4.82
N SER A 77 11.31 -5.38 4.26
CA SER A 77 9.96 -5.86 4.56
C SER A 77 9.78 -7.32 4.14
N PHE A 78 10.33 -7.70 2.99
CA PHE A 78 10.30 -9.10 2.53
C PHE A 78 11.08 -10.04 3.46
N ALA A 79 12.30 -9.66 3.83
CA ALA A 79 13.12 -10.41 4.78
C ALA A 79 12.42 -10.55 6.15
N ALA A 80 11.87 -9.46 6.67
CA ALA A 80 11.12 -9.47 7.92
C ALA A 80 9.86 -10.36 7.82
N SER A 81 9.13 -10.30 6.70
CA SER A 81 7.93 -11.10 6.48
C SER A 81 8.22 -12.60 6.49
N MET A 82 9.36 -13.05 5.96
CA MET A 82 9.76 -14.46 5.97
C MET A 82 9.93 -15.03 7.38
N VAL A 83 10.34 -14.19 8.35
CA VAL A 83 10.52 -14.59 9.75
C VAL A 83 9.23 -14.44 10.55
N ILE A 84 8.51 -13.34 10.34
CA ILE A 84 7.29 -13.01 11.09
C ILE A 84 6.13 -13.93 10.69
N SER A 85 5.98 -14.25 9.39
CA SER A 85 4.81 -14.97 8.90
C SER A 85 4.65 -16.38 9.48
N PRO A 86 5.68 -17.24 9.51
CA PRO A 86 5.56 -18.58 10.12
C PRO A 86 5.28 -18.51 11.61
N LEU A 87 5.91 -17.57 12.32
CA LEU A 87 5.75 -17.41 13.76
C LEU A 87 4.33 -16.97 14.15
N MET A 88 3.76 -16.04 13.38
CA MET A 88 2.38 -15.60 13.56
C MET A 88 1.39 -16.69 13.15
N SER A 89 1.59 -17.32 11.99
CA SER A 89 0.70 -18.37 11.51
C SER A 89 0.65 -19.58 12.44
N ALA A 90 1.76 -19.92 13.11
CA ALA A 90 1.80 -21.03 14.05
C ALA A 90 1.03 -20.76 15.36
N LYS A 91 1.01 -19.50 15.85
CA LYS A 91 0.36 -19.15 17.13
C LYS A 91 -1.08 -18.70 16.98
N TRP A 92 -1.38 -17.92 15.94
CA TRP A 92 -2.68 -17.25 15.75
C TRP A 92 -3.37 -17.64 14.45
N GLY A 93 -2.80 -18.58 13.70
CA GLY A 93 -3.35 -19.02 12.43
C GLY A 93 -3.12 -18.05 11.28
N LEU A 94 -3.59 -18.44 10.09
CA LEU A 94 -3.34 -17.72 8.84
C LEU A 94 -4.04 -16.35 8.81
N SER A 95 -5.21 -16.22 9.45
CA SER A 95 -5.99 -14.98 9.53
C SER A 95 -5.20 -13.80 10.10
N SER A 96 -4.32 -14.07 11.07
CA SER A 96 -3.49 -13.05 11.72
C SER A 96 -2.57 -12.29 10.76
N LEU A 97 -2.16 -12.92 9.64
CA LEU A 97 -1.33 -12.28 8.61
C LEU A 97 -2.14 -11.25 7.82
N PHE A 98 -3.41 -11.53 7.59
CA PHE A 98 -4.33 -10.63 6.90
C PHE A 98 -4.74 -9.47 7.80
N ASP A 99 -4.99 -9.73 9.09
CA ASP A 99 -5.25 -8.68 10.08
C ASP A 99 -4.06 -7.73 10.24
N LEU A 100 -2.84 -8.27 10.29
CA LEU A 100 -1.63 -7.46 10.32
C LEU A 100 -1.51 -6.58 9.08
N SER A 101 -1.76 -7.15 7.89
CA SER A 101 -1.74 -6.40 6.63
C SER A 101 -2.77 -5.27 6.63
N ALA A 102 -3.99 -5.54 7.09
CA ALA A 102 -5.05 -4.53 7.22
C ALA A 102 -4.64 -3.41 8.20
N ALA A 103 -4.06 -3.78 9.35
CA ALA A 103 -3.57 -2.81 10.34
C ALA A 103 -2.44 -1.93 9.78
N LEU A 104 -1.48 -2.51 9.06
CA LEU A 104 -0.41 -1.76 8.40
C LEU A 104 -0.95 -0.83 7.30
N SER A 105 -1.93 -1.28 6.51
CA SER A 105 -2.58 -0.42 5.51
C SER A 105 -3.33 0.74 6.16
N LEU A 106 -3.99 0.50 7.30
CA LEU A 106 -4.67 1.56 8.06
C LEU A 106 -3.66 2.57 8.64
N LEU A 107 -2.53 2.08 9.18
CA LEU A 107 -1.42 2.95 9.59
C LEU A 107 -0.89 3.78 8.41
N CYS A 108 -0.78 3.17 7.23
CA CYS A 108 -0.36 3.86 6.01
C CYS A 108 -1.33 4.98 5.62
N ILE A 109 -2.64 4.77 5.75
CA ILE A 109 -3.64 5.83 5.57
C ILE A 109 -3.41 6.97 6.57
N ILE A 110 -3.20 6.66 7.86
CA ILE A 110 -2.94 7.69 8.87
C ILE A 110 -1.70 8.51 8.48
N LEU A 111 -0.58 7.85 8.16
CA LEU A 111 0.66 8.50 7.75
C LEU A 111 0.50 9.32 6.46
N LEU A 112 -0.29 8.84 5.51
CA LEU A 112 -0.61 9.57 4.28
C LEU A 112 -1.28 10.91 4.60
N TYR A 113 -2.12 10.99 5.62
CA TYR A 113 -2.80 12.24 6.00
C TYR A 113 -2.02 13.12 6.97
N THR A 114 -1.16 12.56 7.82
CA THR A 114 -0.40 13.31 8.82
C THR A 114 0.97 13.78 8.32
N VAL A 115 1.67 12.95 7.52
CA VAL A 115 3.06 13.22 7.11
C VAL A 115 3.13 13.78 5.69
N VAL A 116 2.34 13.25 4.76
CA VAL A 116 2.44 13.63 3.34
C VAL A 116 1.73 14.97 3.09
N PRO A 117 2.46 16.01 2.62
CA PRO A 117 1.86 17.30 2.28
C PRO A 117 0.77 17.15 1.22
N LYS A 118 -0.19 18.07 1.20
CA LYS A 118 -1.19 18.09 0.11
C LYS A 118 -0.47 18.49 -1.19
N GLU A 119 -0.72 17.71 -2.25
CA GLU A 119 -0.29 18.07 -3.61
C GLU A 119 -0.84 19.46 -3.98
N ASN A 120 0.01 20.32 -4.55
CA ASN A 120 -0.44 21.53 -5.21
C ASN A 120 -1.20 21.10 -6.47
N LYS A 121 -2.45 21.56 -6.63
CA LYS A 121 -3.21 21.31 -7.86
C LYS A 121 -2.38 21.81 -9.04
N ILE A 122 -2.00 20.90 -9.94
CA ILE A 122 -1.47 21.29 -11.25
C ILE A 122 -2.69 21.86 -12.00
N THR A 123 -2.86 23.18 -11.95
CA THR A 123 -3.81 23.88 -12.79
C THR A 123 -3.30 23.72 -14.21
N HIS A 124 -3.93 22.85 -15.01
CA HIS A 124 -3.73 22.86 -16.44
C HIS A 124 -4.35 24.16 -16.96
N GLU A 125 -3.51 25.19 -17.07
CA GLU A 125 -3.81 26.38 -17.86
C GLU A 125 -3.94 25.87 -19.30
N ASN A 126 -5.16 25.88 -19.82
CA ASN A 126 -5.45 25.48 -21.19
C ASN A 126 -4.74 26.48 -22.11
N GLU A 127 -3.70 26.05 -22.81
CA GLU A 127 -3.20 26.72 -24.03
C GLU A 127 -4.19 26.55 -25.18
#